data_AF-A0A9N9MBN0-F1
#
_entry.id   AF-A0A9N9MBN0-F1
#
_cell.length_a   1.000
_cell.length_b   1.000
_cell.length_c   1.000
_cell.angle_alpha   90.00
_cell.angle_beta   90.00
_cell.angle_gamma   90.00
#
_symmetry.space_group_name_H-M   'P 1'
#
loop_
_entity.id
_entity.type
_entity.pdbx_description
1 polymer ?
#
loop_
_entity_poly.entity_id
_entity_poly.type
_entity_poly.pdbx_seq_one_letter_code
_entity_poly.pdbx_strand_id
1 'polypeptide(L)'
;MAIQVGENNSTGLQLFKACGFRLPSPVFTNTNKLYIHMYNSQKSTSYFKYNFLYLSSENGKGCGGKMFNYMGKFSSPLYPNLYRKDIECTWNVMVPKGYNVAFKFTDFNIGGVCLQNKVVVETNTGGVETESSFCAEGFGEITNSIALFYPEVEIVALNDIELSPEFMIESIIDFCVGRNELQPRGVLAENAE
;
A
#
# COMPACT_ATOMS: atom_id res chain seq x y z
N MET A 1 -11.12 -20.66 -10.91
CA MET A 1 -11.43 -19.27 -10.53
C MET A 1 -10.32 -18.37 -11.04
N ALA A 2 -10.67 -17.26 -11.66
CA ALA A 2 -9.71 -16.27 -12.12
C ALA A 2 -10.27 -14.86 -11.98
N ILE A 3 -9.39 -13.88 -11.87
CA ILE A 3 -9.72 -12.46 -11.91
C ILE A 3 -8.96 -11.81 -13.05
N GLN A 4 -9.61 -10.87 -13.74
CA GLN A 4 -9.03 -9.99 -14.72
C GLN A 4 -9.30 -8.54 -14.32
N VAL A 5 -8.27 -7.72 -14.43
CA VAL A 5 -8.33 -6.26 -14.23
C VAL A 5 -7.82 -5.59 -15.50
N GLY A 6 -8.54 -4.60 -16.00
CA GLY A 6 -8.18 -3.82 -17.19
C GLY A 6 -8.68 -2.38 -17.13
N GLU A 7 -8.38 -1.62 -18.18
CA GLU A 7 -8.76 -0.21 -18.28
C GLU A 7 -10.04 -0.01 -19.10
N ASN A 8 -10.86 0.95 -18.71
CA ASN A 8 -12.11 1.38 -19.35
C ASN A 8 -13.22 0.33 -19.47
N ASN A 9 -13.00 -0.76 -20.21
CA ASN A 9 -14.01 -1.78 -20.52
C ASN A 9 -13.36 -3.15 -20.78
N SER A 10 -14.17 -4.15 -21.16
CA SER A 10 -13.73 -5.54 -21.38
C SER A 10 -12.70 -5.73 -22.49
N THR A 11 -12.56 -4.75 -23.39
CA THR A 11 -11.60 -4.77 -24.52
C THR A 11 -10.40 -3.84 -24.32
N GLY A 12 -10.37 -3.08 -23.22
CA GLY A 12 -9.27 -2.17 -22.94
C GLY A 12 -8.00 -2.89 -22.49
N LEU A 13 -6.96 -2.11 -22.17
CA LEU A 13 -5.66 -2.63 -21.77
C LEU A 13 -5.82 -3.55 -20.54
N GLN A 14 -5.43 -4.82 -20.69
CA GLN A 14 -5.42 -5.77 -19.57
C GLN A 14 -4.21 -5.49 -18.70
N LEU A 15 -4.47 -5.04 -17.47
CA LEU A 15 -3.42 -4.74 -16.48
C LEU A 15 -2.98 -6.00 -15.74
N PHE A 16 -3.92 -6.90 -15.45
CA PHE A 16 -3.64 -8.10 -14.68
C PHE A 16 -4.63 -9.22 -14.97
N LYS A 17 -4.15 -10.46 -14.92
CA LYS A 17 -4.98 -11.67 -14.93
C LYS A 17 -4.32 -12.76 -14.10
N ALA A 18 -5.06 -13.34 -13.16
CA ALA A 18 -4.57 -14.48 -12.38
C ALA A 18 -5.66 -15.47 -12.03
N CYS A 19 -5.22 -16.69 -11.73
CA CYS A 19 -6.05 -17.77 -11.24
C CYS A 19 -5.74 -18.07 -9.77
N GLY A 20 -6.76 -18.47 -9.01
CA GLY A 20 -6.61 -18.88 -7.61
C GLY A 20 -6.45 -17.70 -6.64
N PHE A 21 -5.60 -17.89 -5.63
CA PHE A 21 -5.48 -17.00 -4.46
C PHE A 21 -4.27 -16.04 -4.50
N ARG A 22 -3.40 -16.17 -5.51
CA ARG A 22 -2.26 -15.25 -5.65
C ARG A 22 -2.75 -13.94 -6.25
N LEU A 23 -2.84 -12.93 -5.40
CA LEU A 23 -3.20 -11.56 -5.78
C LEU A 23 -1.93 -10.78 -6.17
N PRO A 24 -2.05 -9.82 -7.10
CA PRO A 24 -0.92 -9.00 -7.50
C PRO A 24 -0.58 -7.99 -6.40
N SER A 25 0.60 -7.37 -6.52
CA SER A 25 0.88 -6.07 -5.92
C SER A 25 -0.10 -5.01 -6.47
N PRO A 26 -0.22 -3.83 -5.82
CA PRO A 26 -1.18 -2.80 -6.23
C PRO A 26 -1.14 -2.55 -7.74
N VAL A 27 -2.33 -2.60 -8.38
CA VAL A 27 -2.47 -2.42 -9.83
C VAL A 27 -2.83 -0.97 -10.11
N PHE A 28 -2.06 -0.34 -11.00
CA PHE A 28 -2.21 1.08 -11.31
C PHE A 28 -2.76 1.30 -12.73
N THR A 29 -3.76 2.17 -12.86
CA THR A 29 -4.35 2.58 -14.15
C THR A 29 -3.91 3.99 -14.57
N ASN A 30 -3.90 4.26 -15.87
CA ASN A 30 -3.74 5.57 -16.48
C ASN A 30 -5.08 6.28 -16.72
N THR A 31 -6.19 5.68 -16.31
CA THR A 31 -7.56 6.14 -16.59
C THR A 31 -8.34 6.27 -15.30
N ASN A 32 -9.49 6.93 -15.35
CA ASN A 32 -10.43 6.99 -14.23
C ASN A 32 -11.48 5.87 -14.27
N LYS A 33 -11.28 4.82 -15.09
CA LYS A 33 -12.22 3.71 -15.24
C LYS A 33 -11.48 2.37 -15.23
N LEU A 34 -11.77 1.56 -14.22
CA LEU A 34 -11.28 0.19 -14.13
C LEU A 34 -12.38 -0.80 -14.58
N TYR A 35 -11.98 -1.80 -15.33
CA TYR A 35 -12.79 -2.97 -15.66
C TYR A 35 -12.29 -4.16 -14.83
N ILE A 36 -13.17 -4.74 -14.01
CA ILE A 36 -12.87 -5.91 -13.20
C ILE A 36 -13.84 -7.02 -13.59
N HIS A 37 -13.30 -8.20 -13.90
CA HIS A 37 -14.10 -9.37 -14.27
C HIS A 37 -13.62 -10.61 -13.54
N MET A 38 -14.56 -11.35 -12.96
CA MET A 38 -14.31 -12.57 -12.19
C MET A 38 -14.86 -13.78 -12.93
N TYR A 39 -14.01 -14.79 -13.13
CA TYR A 39 -14.33 -16.04 -13.78
C TYR A 39 -14.49 -17.15 -12.74
N ASN A 40 -15.68 -17.73 -12.66
CA ASN A 40 -15.97 -18.89 -11.84
C ASN A 40 -16.04 -20.17 -12.67
N SER A 41 -15.50 -21.27 -12.13
CA SER A 41 -15.71 -22.60 -12.72
C SER A 41 -17.04 -23.14 -12.23
N GLN A 42 -17.88 -23.61 -13.15
CA GLN A 42 -19.22 -24.16 -12.86
C GLN A 42 -19.21 -25.37 -11.90
N LYS A 43 -18.04 -25.98 -11.67
CA LYS A 43 -17.87 -27.17 -10.81
C LYS A 43 -17.41 -26.86 -9.38
N SER A 44 -17.25 -25.58 -9.01
CA SER A 44 -16.81 -25.21 -7.66
C SER A 44 -18.00 -25.07 -6.72
N THR A 45 -18.06 -25.91 -5.67
CA THR A 45 -18.99 -25.76 -4.54
C THR A 45 -18.55 -24.68 -3.56
N SER A 46 -17.34 -24.13 -3.73
CA SER A 46 -16.79 -23.07 -2.89
C SER A 46 -17.01 -21.69 -3.52
N TYR A 47 -17.64 -20.79 -2.76
CA TYR A 47 -17.74 -19.36 -3.08
C TYR A 47 -16.47 -18.66 -2.59
N PHE A 48 -15.85 -17.86 -3.46
CA PHE A 48 -14.73 -17.01 -3.03
C PHE A 48 -15.09 -15.54 -3.20
N LYS A 49 -14.59 -14.75 -2.25
CA LYS A 49 -14.74 -13.30 -2.22
C LYS A 49 -13.36 -12.67 -2.41
N TYR A 50 -13.31 -11.62 -3.21
CA TYR A 50 -12.15 -10.75 -3.32
C TYR A 50 -12.49 -9.43 -2.62
N ASN A 51 -11.62 -8.97 -1.73
CA ASN A 51 -11.71 -7.64 -1.14
C ASN A 51 -10.82 -6.71 -1.95
N PHE A 52 -11.41 -5.62 -2.44
CA PHE A 52 -10.70 -4.61 -3.23
C PHE A 52 -10.56 -3.34 -2.42
N LEU A 53 -9.37 -2.75 -2.50
CA LEU A 53 -9.10 -1.41 -2.02
C LEU A 53 -8.61 -0.61 -3.23
N TYR A 54 -9.21 0.56 -3.46
CA TYR A 54 -8.77 1.49 -4.49
C TYR A 54 -8.30 2.78 -3.84
N LEU A 55 -7.29 3.39 -4.44
CA LEU A 55 -6.76 4.69 -4.05
C LEU A 55 -6.77 5.58 -5.29
N SER A 56 -7.17 6.84 -5.11
CA SER A 56 -7.03 7.88 -6.12
C SER A 56 -6.03 8.91 -5.62
N SER A 57 -5.16 9.38 -6.51
CA SER A 57 -4.18 10.43 -6.23
C SER A 57 -4.07 11.40 -7.40
N GLU A 58 -3.80 12.66 -7.07
CA GLU A 58 -3.51 13.73 -8.02
C GLU A 58 -2.02 13.80 -8.37
N ASN A 59 -1.13 13.20 -7.56
CA ASN A 59 0.32 13.18 -7.78
C ASN A 59 0.75 12.17 -8.86
N GLY A 60 -0.19 11.68 -9.66
CA GLY A 60 0.04 10.73 -10.71
C GLY A 60 -0.14 9.27 -10.29
N LYS A 61 0.11 8.40 -11.27
CA LYS A 61 -0.19 6.97 -11.20
C LYS A 61 0.52 6.30 -10.03
N GLY A 62 -0.25 5.86 -9.04
CA GLY A 62 0.25 5.08 -7.90
C GLY A 62 1.02 5.88 -6.85
N CYS A 63 1.02 7.20 -6.95
CA CYS A 63 1.75 8.05 -6.05
C CYS A 63 0.81 8.59 -4.96
N GLY A 64 0.58 7.82 -3.91
CA GLY A 64 -0.23 8.27 -2.77
C GLY A 64 -1.72 7.94 -2.86
N GLY A 65 -2.48 8.66 -2.03
CA GLY A 65 -3.93 8.55 -1.90
C GLY A 65 -4.38 8.34 -0.45
N LYS A 66 -5.70 8.39 -0.24
CA LYS A 66 -6.32 8.20 1.09
C LYS A 66 -6.84 6.79 1.25
N MET A 67 -6.39 6.11 2.30
CA MET A 67 -6.78 4.76 2.65
C MET A 67 -7.52 4.76 3.97
N PHE A 68 -8.75 4.25 3.96
CA PHE A 68 -9.49 3.94 5.19
C PHE A 68 -9.87 2.46 5.18
N ASN A 69 -9.10 1.63 5.86
CA ASN A 69 -9.32 0.17 5.89
C ASN A 69 -8.58 -0.47 7.06
N TYR A 70 -8.94 -1.71 7.40
CA TYR A 70 -8.21 -2.54 8.36
C TYR A 70 -6.92 -3.11 7.78
N MET A 71 -6.88 -3.34 6.46
CA MET A 71 -5.70 -3.88 5.79
C MET A 71 -5.52 -3.23 4.43
N GLY A 72 -4.28 -3.19 3.98
CA GLY A 72 -3.97 -2.60 2.71
C GLY A 72 -2.57 -2.90 2.24
N LYS A 73 -2.32 -2.53 1.00
CA LYS A 73 -1.00 -2.57 0.41
C LYS A 73 -0.84 -1.33 -0.45
N PHE A 74 0.29 -0.66 -0.30
CA PHE A 74 0.70 0.40 -1.20
C PHE A 74 2.11 0.12 -1.69
N SER A 75 2.46 0.72 -2.82
CA SER A 75 3.78 0.60 -3.41
C SER A 75 4.12 1.86 -4.16
N SER A 76 5.40 2.03 -4.47
CA SER A 76 5.82 3.08 -5.40
C SER A 76 5.14 2.90 -6.76
N PRO A 77 4.96 4.00 -7.51
CA PRO A 77 4.59 3.91 -8.92
C PRO A 77 5.48 2.93 -9.69
N LEU A 78 4.88 2.17 -10.61
CA LEU A 78 5.57 1.18 -11.47
C LEU A 78 6.15 -0.06 -10.78
N TYR A 79 5.99 -0.23 -9.45
CA TYR A 79 6.37 -1.44 -8.73
C TYR A 79 5.93 -2.72 -9.48
N PRO A 80 6.79 -3.75 -9.62
CA PRO A 80 8.12 -3.91 -9.02
C PRO A 80 9.25 -3.29 -9.87
N ASN A 81 8.93 -2.49 -10.89
CA ASN A 81 9.97 -1.76 -11.61
C ASN A 81 10.36 -0.51 -10.84
N LEU A 82 11.59 -0.09 -11.10
CA LEU A 82 12.18 1.07 -10.46
C LEU A 82 11.56 2.36 -11.00
N TYR A 83 11.25 3.28 -10.08
CA TYR A 83 10.72 4.59 -10.42
C TYR A 83 11.86 5.62 -10.45
N ARG A 84 11.94 6.40 -11.54
CA ARG A 84 13.08 7.32 -11.84
C ARG A 84 12.65 8.78 -12.07
N LYS A 85 11.71 9.29 -11.26
CA LYS A 85 11.32 10.70 -11.31
C LYS A 85 11.34 11.32 -9.92
N ASP A 86 11.63 12.61 -9.88
CA ASP A 86 11.34 13.46 -8.73
C ASP A 86 9.88 13.37 -8.44
N ILE A 87 9.57 12.82 -7.27
CA ILE A 87 8.20 12.68 -6.86
C ILE A 87 8.11 12.65 -5.34
N GLU A 88 7.09 13.33 -4.85
CA GLU A 88 6.64 13.26 -3.48
C GLU A 88 5.31 12.51 -3.46
N CYS A 89 5.32 11.31 -2.89
CA CYS A 89 4.14 10.48 -2.77
C CYS A 89 3.63 10.45 -1.35
N THR A 90 2.36 10.82 -1.17
CA THR A 90 1.74 10.96 0.15
C THR A 90 0.59 9.97 0.30
N TRP A 91 0.72 9.02 1.22
CA TRP A 91 -0.34 8.10 1.60
C TRP A 91 -0.90 8.51 2.97
N ASN A 92 -2.18 8.84 2.99
CA ASN A 92 -2.92 9.10 4.22
C ASN A 92 -3.60 7.79 4.64
N VAL A 93 -3.17 7.20 5.75
CA VAL A 93 -3.69 5.92 6.23
C VAL A 93 -4.47 6.12 7.51
N MET A 94 -5.74 5.78 7.47
CA MET A 94 -6.66 5.83 8.60
C MET A 94 -7.24 4.44 8.87
N VAL A 95 -7.34 4.07 10.14
CA VAL A 95 -8.02 2.86 10.59
C VAL A 95 -9.28 3.22 11.38
N PRO A 96 -10.26 2.30 11.47
CA PRO A 96 -11.45 2.53 12.30
C PRO A 96 -11.11 2.78 13.77
N LYS A 97 -12.04 3.44 14.47
CA LYS A 97 -11.87 3.82 15.88
C LYS A 97 -11.57 2.59 16.75
N GLY A 98 -10.60 2.72 17.66
CA GLY A 98 -10.18 1.65 18.57
C GLY A 98 -8.99 0.82 18.08
N TYR A 99 -8.54 1.09 16.85
CA TYR A 99 -7.38 0.46 16.24
C TYR A 99 -6.25 1.47 15.99
N ASN A 100 -5.05 0.95 15.79
CA ASN A 100 -3.88 1.72 15.41
C ASN A 100 -3.26 1.15 14.13
N VAL A 101 -2.62 2.03 13.34
CA VAL A 101 -1.92 1.65 12.11
C VAL A 101 -0.65 0.88 12.47
N ALA A 102 -0.48 -0.31 11.90
CA ALA A 102 0.79 -1.02 11.89
C ALA A 102 1.18 -1.27 10.45
N PHE A 103 2.42 -1.00 10.08
CA PHE A 103 2.84 -1.28 8.71
C PHE A 103 4.24 -1.85 8.67
N LYS A 104 4.54 -2.49 7.55
CA LYS A 104 5.87 -3.02 7.30
C LYS A 104 6.24 -2.90 5.84
N PHE A 105 7.49 -2.55 5.59
CA PHE A 105 8.02 -2.64 4.24
C PHE A 105 8.30 -4.13 3.93
N THR A 106 7.70 -4.64 2.85
CA THR A 106 8.02 -5.95 2.27
C THR A 106 9.12 -5.85 1.23
N ASP A 107 9.29 -4.67 0.66
CA ASP A 107 10.35 -4.32 -0.27
C ASP A 107 10.70 -2.85 -0.04
N PHE A 108 11.98 -2.53 0.13
CA PHE A 108 12.42 -1.17 0.41
C PHE A 108 13.80 -0.92 -0.18
N ASN A 109 13.82 -0.11 -1.22
CA ASN A 109 15.01 0.45 -1.81
C ASN A 109 14.68 1.88 -2.18
N ILE A 110 15.19 2.85 -1.43
CA ILE A 110 14.99 4.28 -1.74
C ILE A 110 16.22 4.93 -2.38
N GLY A 111 17.36 4.21 -2.37
CA GLY A 111 18.64 4.61 -2.96
C GLY A 111 19.18 5.98 -2.54
N GLY A 112 20.43 6.27 -2.92
CA GLY A 112 21.04 7.57 -2.70
C GLY A 112 21.26 7.92 -1.23
N VAL A 113 21.27 9.21 -0.91
CA VAL A 113 21.61 9.72 0.43
C VAL A 113 20.33 9.98 1.24
N CYS A 114 20.30 9.57 2.51
CA CYS A 114 19.14 9.73 3.41
C CYS A 114 18.61 11.16 3.57
N LEU A 115 19.46 12.17 3.33
CA LEU A 115 19.07 13.58 3.36
C LEU A 115 18.16 13.97 2.20
N GLN A 116 18.27 13.25 1.07
CA GLN A 116 17.52 13.47 -0.17
C GLN A 116 16.38 12.47 -0.29
N ASN A 117 16.67 11.20 0.02
CA ASN A 117 15.78 10.09 -0.25
C ASN A 117 15.42 9.38 1.05
N LYS A 118 14.18 9.59 1.48
CA LYS A 118 13.65 9.01 2.71
C LYS A 118 12.15 8.85 2.64
N VAL A 119 11.64 7.88 3.37
CA VAL A 119 10.23 7.80 3.72
C VAL A 119 10.06 8.42 5.09
N VAL A 120 9.24 9.44 5.17
CA VAL A 120 8.85 10.09 6.42
C VAL A 120 7.48 9.58 6.82
N VAL A 121 7.30 9.35 8.11
CA VAL A 121 6.01 9.00 8.69
C VAL A 121 5.68 10.02 9.75
N GLU A 122 4.58 10.71 9.53
CA GLU A 122 4.11 11.82 10.35
C GLU A 122 2.78 11.46 10.98
N THR A 123 2.62 11.81 12.25
CA THR A 123 1.36 11.62 12.96
C THR A 123 1.07 12.86 13.81
N ASN A 124 -0.20 13.24 13.89
CA ASN A 124 -0.65 14.34 14.74
C ASN A 124 -1.72 13.82 15.69
N THR A 125 -1.37 13.66 16.97
CA THR A 125 -2.30 13.17 18.00
C THR A 125 -2.38 14.15 19.15
N GLY A 126 -3.54 14.79 19.30
CA GLY A 126 -3.78 15.73 20.40
C GLY A 126 -2.82 16.93 20.39
N GLY A 127 -2.37 17.36 19.21
CA GLY A 127 -1.41 18.46 19.05
C GLY A 127 0.05 18.08 19.27
N VAL A 128 0.35 16.79 19.46
CA VAL A 128 1.72 16.26 19.45
C VAL A 128 2.00 15.71 18.07
N GLU A 129 2.95 16.33 17.37
CA GLU A 129 3.47 15.86 16.10
C GLU A 129 4.63 14.90 16.36
N THR A 130 4.58 13.72 15.75
CA THR A 130 5.71 12.78 15.76
C THR A 130 6.14 12.45 14.34
N GLU A 131 7.45 12.48 14.11
CA GLU A 131 8.07 12.18 12.83
C GLU A 131 9.02 10.99 12.99
N SER A 132 8.98 10.05 12.05
CA SER A 132 9.97 8.99 11.90
C SER A 132 10.45 8.95 10.45
N SER A 133 11.77 8.98 10.25
CA SER A 133 12.38 8.93 8.91
C SER A 133 13.05 7.57 8.67
N PHE A 134 12.85 7.01 7.48
CA PHE A 134 13.37 5.72 7.02
C PHE A 134 14.14 5.91 5.72
N CYS A 135 15.35 5.37 5.65
CA CYS A 135 16.19 5.36 4.46
C CYS A 135 17.12 4.15 4.49
N ALA A 136 17.72 3.81 3.35
CA ALA A 136 18.63 2.67 3.24
C ALA A 136 20.08 3.17 3.19
N GLU A 137 20.81 3.11 4.32
CA GLU A 137 22.28 3.20 4.29
C GLU A 137 22.87 1.80 4.08
N GLY A 138 22.96 1.36 2.82
CA GLY A 138 23.55 0.06 2.46
C GLY A 138 22.69 -1.17 2.77
N PHE A 139 23.27 -2.36 2.53
CA PHE A 139 22.66 -3.70 2.72
C PHE A 139 22.46 -4.06 4.21
N GLY A 140 21.85 -3.17 5.00
CA GLY A 140 21.50 -3.37 6.41
C GLY A 140 20.01 -3.65 6.58
N GLU A 141 19.67 -4.50 7.56
CA GLU A 141 18.30 -4.92 7.88
C GLU A 141 17.40 -3.69 8.05
N ILE A 142 16.44 -3.53 7.15
CA ILE A 142 15.28 -2.69 7.37
C ILE A 142 14.69 -3.17 8.72
N THR A 143 14.50 -2.27 9.69
CA THR A 143 13.56 -2.54 10.78
C THR A 143 12.17 -2.65 10.15
N ASN A 144 11.90 -3.84 9.62
CA ASN A 144 10.87 -4.06 8.62
C ASN A 144 9.48 -3.71 9.14
N SER A 145 9.26 -3.78 10.45
CA SER A 145 7.97 -3.57 11.10
C SER A 145 7.95 -2.30 11.95
N ILE A 146 7.05 -1.38 11.60
CA ILE A 146 6.76 -0.17 12.37
C ILE A 146 5.32 -0.29 12.85
N ALA A 147 5.15 -0.59 14.14
CA ALA A 147 3.86 -0.51 14.80
C ALA A 147 3.69 0.90 15.34
N LEU A 148 2.68 1.62 14.84
CA LEU A 148 2.34 2.95 15.31
C LEU A 148 1.13 2.84 16.23
N PHE A 149 1.06 3.70 17.24
CA PHE A 149 -0.07 3.76 18.18
C PHE A 149 -0.98 4.93 17.86
N TYR A 150 -1.23 5.12 16.57
CA TYR A 150 -2.01 6.23 16.03
C TYR A 150 -3.08 5.70 15.07
N PRO A 151 -4.32 6.24 15.14
CA PRO A 151 -5.42 5.82 14.26
C PRO A 151 -5.28 6.41 12.85
N GLU A 152 -4.48 7.46 12.69
CA GLU A 152 -4.22 8.16 11.44
C GLU A 152 -2.74 8.50 11.34
N VAL A 153 -2.15 8.19 10.18
CA VAL A 153 -0.73 8.43 9.89
C VAL A 153 -0.61 8.91 8.45
N GLU A 154 0.31 9.84 8.22
CA GLU A 154 0.71 10.28 6.89
C GLU A 154 2.09 9.69 6.57
N ILE A 155 2.21 9.06 5.40
CA ILE A 155 3.45 8.47 4.93
C ILE A 155 3.86 9.23 3.67
N VAL A 156 5.01 9.88 3.72
CA VAL A 156 5.57 10.69 2.64
C VAL A 156 6.84 10.02 2.12
N ALA A 157 6.84 9.58 0.86
CA ALA A 157 8.08 9.15 0.19
C ALA A 157 8.65 10.31 -0.61
N LEU A 158 9.87 10.70 -0.25
CA LEU A 158 10.66 11.75 -0.91
C LEU A 158 11.77 11.09 -1.73
N ASN A 159 11.88 11.48 -2.99
CA ASN A 159 12.96 11.07 -3.89
C ASN A 159 13.42 12.25 -4.74
N ASP A 160 14.69 12.66 -4.60
CA ASP A 160 15.32 13.80 -5.28
C ASP A 160 16.44 13.32 -6.25
N ILE A 161 16.42 13.83 -7.49
CA ILE A 161 17.00 13.22 -8.70
C ILE A 161 18.51 13.23 -8.82
N GLU A 162 19.25 14.00 -8.02
CA GLU A 162 20.58 14.48 -8.46
C GLU A 162 21.58 13.38 -8.88
N LEU A 163 21.46 12.13 -8.42
CA LEU A 163 22.27 10.99 -8.91
C LEU A 163 21.49 9.66 -9.09
N SER A 164 20.23 9.74 -9.57
CA SER A 164 19.36 8.61 -9.97
C SER A 164 19.33 7.39 -9.02
N PRO A 165 18.85 7.53 -7.78
CA PRO A 165 18.36 6.38 -7.07
C PRO A 165 16.97 6.04 -7.61
N GLU A 166 16.96 4.95 -8.32
CA GLU A 166 15.79 4.15 -8.55
C GLU A 166 15.15 3.76 -7.20
N PHE A 167 13.89 4.16 -6.95
CA PHE A 167 13.20 3.72 -5.73
C PHE A 167 12.10 2.70 -6.01
N MET A 168 12.03 1.73 -5.10
CA MET A 168 11.06 0.66 -5.04
C MET A 168 10.65 0.51 -3.59
N ILE A 169 9.39 0.79 -3.30
CA ILE A 169 8.82 0.47 -1.99
C ILE A 169 7.58 -0.37 -2.18
N GLU A 170 7.41 -1.34 -1.31
CA GLU A 170 6.18 -2.08 -1.13
C GLU A 170 5.93 -2.23 0.36
N SER A 171 4.74 -1.86 0.80
CA SER A 171 4.37 -1.90 2.21
C SER A 171 3.04 -2.60 2.39
N ILE A 172 2.98 -3.44 3.42
CA ILE A 172 1.73 -4.02 3.91
C ILE A 172 1.30 -3.20 5.11
N ILE A 173 0.07 -2.71 5.05
CA ILE A 173 -0.62 -2.09 6.18
C ILE A 173 -1.50 -3.15 6.82
N ASP A 174 -1.35 -3.24 8.13
CA ASP A 174 -2.15 -4.03 9.06
C ASP A 174 -2.60 -3.10 10.20
N PHE A 175 -3.26 -3.68 11.20
CA PHE A 175 -3.77 -2.93 12.33
C PHE A 175 -3.55 -3.69 13.63
N CYS A 176 -3.43 -2.92 14.71
CA CYS A 176 -3.23 -3.45 16.06
C CYS A 176 -4.26 -2.89 17.02
N VAL A 177 -4.68 -3.70 17.99
CA VAL A 177 -5.40 -3.24 19.17
C VAL A 177 -4.39 -3.04 20.30
N GLY A 178 -4.42 -1.86 20.94
CA GLY A 178 -3.50 -1.56 22.04
C GLY A 178 -2.03 -1.49 21.61
N ARG A 179 -1.11 -1.80 22.54
CA ARG A 179 0.33 -1.54 22.37
C ARG A 179 1.17 -2.64 21.72
N ASN A 180 0.70 -3.87 21.46
CA ASN A 180 1.57 -4.94 20.92
C ASN A 180 0.87 -6.20 20.36
N GLU A 181 -0.43 -6.18 20.06
CA GLU A 181 -1.12 -7.35 19.48
C GLU A 181 -1.47 -7.10 18.01
N LEU A 182 -0.62 -7.58 17.10
CA LEU A 182 -0.96 -7.76 15.68
C LEU A 182 -2.09 -8.80 15.62
N GLN A 183 -3.27 -8.41 15.13
CA GLN A 183 -4.39 -9.34 15.06
C GLN A 183 -4.08 -10.42 14.00
N PRO A 184 -4.27 -11.72 14.30
CA PRO A 184 -4.02 -12.76 13.31
C PRO A 184 -4.87 -12.53 12.05
N ARG A 185 -4.21 -12.57 10.89
CA ARG A 185 -4.82 -12.43 9.56
C ARG A 185 -6.07 -13.32 9.46
N GLY A 186 -7.25 -12.70 9.35
CA GLY A 186 -8.49 -13.41 9.02
C GLY A 186 -9.61 -13.36 10.05
N VAL A 187 -9.52 -12.58 11.12
CA VAL A 187 -10.66 -12.37 12.02
C VAL A 187 -11.24 -10.98 11.80
N LEU A 188 -12.13 -10.85 10.80
CA LEU A 188 -13.18 -9.84 10.87
C LEU A 188 -14.09 -10.29 12.01
N ALA A 189 -14.05 -9.62 13.15
CA ALA A 189 -15.17 -9.65 14.07
C ALA A 189 -16.30 -8.87 13.40
N GLU A 190 -17.11 -9.56 12.59
CA GLU A 190 -18.50 -9.15 12.37
C GLU A 190 -19.17 -9.23 13.74
N ASN A 191 -19.14 -8.12 14.49
CA ASN A 191 -20.07 -7.95 15.59
C ASN A 191 -21.44 -7.73 14.96
N ALA A 192 -22.29 -8.73 15.16
CA ALA A 192 -23.69 -8.71 14.86
C ALA A 192 -24.39 -7.53 15.57
N GLU A 193 -25.20 -6.80 14.81
CA GLU A 193 -26.49 -6.27 15.26
C GLU A 193 -27.55 -6.65 14.21
#